data_AF-A0A2S0K685-F1
#
_entry.id   AF-A0A2S0K685-F1
#
_cell.length_a   1.000
_cell.length_b   1.000
_cell.length_c   1.000
_cell.angle_alpha   90.00
_cell.angle_beta   90.00
_cell.angle_gamma   90.00
#
_symmetry.space_group_name_H-M   'P 1'
#
loop_
_entity.id
_entity.type
_entity.pdbx_description
1 polymer ?
#
loop_
_entity_poly.entity_id
_entity_poly.type
_entity_poly.pdbx_seq_one_letter_code
_entity_poly.pdbx_strand_id
1 'polypeptide(L)'
;MFDPNFITNIFEKIRLIIREEMEQVLKNISINKYPHMLKQEHLCEIFQCERNAIYKLTKIDTFPKFEHIHGRYPRDLVFKWIEQNTNQVQSIKKLKAS
;
A
#
# COMPACT_ATOMS: atom_id res chain seq x y z
N MET A 1 36.78 -3.39 25.88
CA MET A 1 36.48 -4.73 25.32
C MET A 1 35.47 -4.50 24.21
N PHE A 2 35.79 -4.80 22.95
CA PHE A 2 34.84 -4.62 21.85
C PHE A 2 33.74 -5.68 21.97
N ASP A 3 32.48 -5.27 21.89
CA ASP A 3 31.35 -6.19 21.95
C ASP A 3 31.45 -7.17 20.77
N PRO A 4 31.64 -8.48 21.02
CA PRO A 4 31.86 -9.46 19.95
C PRO A 4 30.64 -9.61 19.02
N ASN A 5 29.47 -9.12 19.44
CA ASN A 5 28.25 -9.12 18.63
C ASN A 5 28.02 -7.81 17.88
N PHE A 6 28.91 -6.81 18.03
CA PHE A 6 28.78 -5.52 17.36
C PHE A 6 28.70 -5.66 15.85
N ILE A 7 29.58 -6.48 15.27
CA ILE A 7 29.62 -6.74 13.82
C ILE A 7 28.34 -7.45 13.38
N THR A 8 27.89 -8.46 14.12
CA THR A 8 26.65 -9.19 13.84
C THR A 8 25.42 -8.29 13.88
N ASN A 9 25.33 -7.41 14.88
CA ASN A 9 24.23 -6.45 15.02
C ASN A 9 24.22 -5.41 13.88
N ILE A 10 25.41 -4.96 13.44
CA ILE A 10 25.53 -4.08 12.26
C ILE A 10 25.04 -4.79 11.00
N PHE A 11 25.46 -6.04 10.75
CA PHE A 11 25.01 -6.78 9.58
C PHE A 11 23.51 -7.04 9.59
N GLU A 12 22.91 -7.34 10.75
CA GLU A 12 21.47 -7.50 10.87
C GLU A 12 20.72 -6.19 10.61
N LYS A 13 21.19 -5.04 11.13
CA LYS A 13 20.59 -3.74 10.81
C LYS A 13 20.69 -3.41 9.32
N ILE A 14 21.84 -3.66 8.70
CA ILE A 14 22.04 -3.44 7.26
C ILE A 14 21.08 -4.34 6.45
N ARG A 15 20.95 -5.61 6.82
CA ARG A 15 20.00 -6.54 6.17
C ARG A 15 18.56 -6.05 6.27
N LEU A 16 18.16 -5.50 7.42
CA LEU A 16 16.83 -4.93 7.61
C LEU A 16 16.60 -3.70 6.73
N ILE A 17 17.55 -2.77 6.69
CA ILE A 17 17.45 -1.56 5.85
C ILE A 17 17.36 -1.94 4.37
N ILE A 18 18.22 -2.85 3.91
CA ILE A 18 18.20 -3.31 2.51
C ILE A 18 16.86 -3.96 2.17
N ARG A 19 16.31 -4.76 3.09
CA ARG A 19 15.01 -5.41 2.87
C ARG A 19 13.89 -4.37 2.76
N GLU A 20 13.85 -3.40 3.66
CA GLU A 20 12.84 -2.34 3.66
C GLU A 20 12.90 -1.50 2.38
N GLU A 21 14.09 -1.07 1.97
CA GLU A 21 14.29 -0.31 0.73
C GLU A 21 13.89 -1.13 -0.51
N MET A 22 14.23 -2.42 -0.56
CA MET A 22 13.82 -3.30 -1.67
C MET A 22 12.30 -3.46 -1.76
N GLU A 23 11.61 -3.60 -0.63
CA GLU A 23 10.14 -3.65 -0.60
C GLU A 23 9.53 -2.33 -1.10
N GLN A 24 10.09 -1.19 -0.71
CA GLN A 24 9.68 0.12 -1.21
C GLN A 24 9.92 0.26 -2.72
N VAL A 25 11.06 -0.20 -3.23
CA VAL A 25 11.38 -0.17 -4.66
C VAL A 25 10.39 -1.03 -5.46
N LEU A 26 10.10 -2.26 -5.02
CA LEU A 26 9.13 -3.14 -5.70
C LEU A 26 7.71 -2.53 -5.67
N LYS A 27 7.34 -1.90 -4.57
CA LYS A 27 6.07 -1.17 -4.44
C LYS A 27 6.03 0.01 -5.41
N ASN A 28 7.10 0.79 -5.52
CA ASN A 28 7.17 1.91 -6.46
C ASN A 28 7.15 1.46 -7.93
N ILE A 29 7.82 0.36 -8.29
CA ILE A 29 7.78 -0.19 -9.65
C ILE A 29 6.36 -0.64 -10.02
N SER A 30 5.67 -1.33 -9.10
CA SER A 30 4.30 -1.79 -9.35
C SER A 30 3.30 -0.63 -9.46
N ILE A 31 3.45 0.43 -8.66
CA ILE A 31 2.64 1.65 -8.75
C ILE A 31 2.94 2.42 -10.05
N ASN A 32 4.21 2.54 -10.45
CA ASN A 32 4.61 3.28 -11.64
C ASN A 32 4.10 2.67 -12.95
N LYS A 33 3.74 1.38 -12.97
CA LYS A 33 3.14 0.70 -14.12
C LYS A 33 1.78 1.26 -14.53
N TYR A 34 1.03 1.85 -13.60
CA TYR A 34 -0.31 2.37 -13.87
C TYR A 34 -0.27 3.82 -14.40
N PRO A 35 -1.32 4.34 -15.04
CA PRO A 35 -1.40 5.76 -15.38
C PRO A 35 -1.68 6.65 -14.14
N HIS A 36 -1.34 7.95 -14.21
CA HIS A 36 -1.59 8.91 -13.12
C HIS A 36 -3.07 9.00 -12.71
N MET A 37 -3.95 8.82 -13.69
CA MET A 37 -5.40 8.72 -13.50
C MET A 37 -5.84 7.28 -13.77
N LEU A 38 -6.14 6.55 -12.72
CA LEU A 38 -6.69 5.21 -12.78
C LEU A 38 -8.13 5.26 -13.29
N LYS A 39 -8.50 4.23 -14.06
CA LYS A 39 -9.87 3.91 -14.43
C LYS A 39 -10.41 2.83 -13.50
N GLN A 40 -11.72 2.60 -13.56
CA GLN A 40 -12.36 1.51 -12.81
C GLN A 40 -11.77 0.13 -13.14
N GLU A 41 -11.32 -0.11 -14.37
CA GLU A 41 -10.65 -1.34 -14.79
C GLU A 41 -9.34 -1.56 -14.01
N HIS A 42 -8.51 -0.52 -13.89
CA HIS A 42 -7.27 -0.59 -13.10
C HIS A 42 -7.56 -0.83 -11.61
N LEU A 43 -8.64 -0.26 -11.06
CA LEU A 43 -9.04 -0.56 -9.68
C LEU A 43 -9.44 -2.03 -9.51
N CYS A 44 -10.18 -2.61 -10.46
CA CYS A 44 -10.48 -4.05 -10.43
C CYS A 44 -9.20 -4.90 -10.42
N GLU A 45 -8.19 -4.53 -11.21
CA GLU A 45 -6.90 -5.23 -11.22
C GLU A 45 -6.12 -5.06 -9.91
N ILE A 46 -6.04 -3.83 -9.38
CA ILE A 46 -5.28 -3.51 -8.16
C ILE A 46 -5.90 -4.19 -6.93
N PHE A 47 -7.23 -4.14 -6.80
CA PHE A 47 -7.94 -4.72 -5.67
C PHE A 47 -8.32 -6.19 -5.89
N GLN A 48 -8.06 -6.75 -7.08
CA GLN A 48 -8.46 -8.10 -7.47
C GLN A 48 -9.94 -8.40 -7.17
N CYS A 49 -10.80 -7.41 -7.43
CA CYS A 49 -12.22 -7.44 -7.07
C CYS A 49 -13.12 -7.13 -8.26
N GLU A 50 -14.35 -7.65 -8.23
CA GLU A 50 -15.35 -7.38 -9.26
C GLU A 50 -15.75 -5.91 -9.33
N ARG A 51 -16.20 -5.46 -10.50
CA ARG A 51 -16.66 -4.09 -10.76
C ARG A 51 -17.71 -3.61 -9.76
N ASN A 52 -18.61 -4.49 -9.33
CA ASN A 52 -19.65 -4.16 -8.34
C ASN A 52 -19.05 -3.87 -6.96
N ALA A 53 -18.02 -4.61 -6.55
CA ALA A 53 -17.32 -4.36 -5.29
C ALA A 53 -16.55 -3.04 -5.35
N ILE A 54 -15.89 -2.75 -6.47
CA ILE A 54 -15.23 -1.45 -6.69
C ILE A 54 -16.23 -0.30 -6.67
N TYR A 55 -17.40 -0.46 -7.27
CA TYR A 55 -18.44 0.59 -7.24
C TYR A 55 -18.94 0.88 -5.82
N LYS A 56 -19.02 -0.14 -4.96
CA LYS A 56 -19.30 0.07 -3.53
C LYS A 56 -18.13 0.73 -2.82
N LEU A 57 -16.89 0.34 -3.16
CA LEU A 57 -15.66 0.90 -2.59
C LEU A 57 -15.51 2.40 -2.91
N THR A 58 -15.77 2.80 -4.15
CA THR A 58 -15.65 4.20 -4.59
C THR A 58 -16.79 5.09 -4.06
N LYS A 59 -17.85 4.49 -3.52
CA LYS A 59 -18.90 5.18 -2.78
C LYS A 59 -18.54 5.46 -1.32
N ILE A 60 -17.48 4.84 -0.80
CA ILE A 60 -16.99 5.15 0.54
C ILE A 60 -16.50 6.61 0.54
N ASP A 61 -16.93 7.37 1.55
CA ASP A 61 -16.65 8.81 1.66
C ASP A 61 -15.13 9.10 1.76
N THR A 62 -14.39 8.21 2.41
CA THR A 62 -12.94 8.29 2.55
C THR A 62 -12.17 7.89 1.30
N PHE A 63 -12.83 7.33 0.28
CA PHE A 63 -12.15 6.84 -0.92
C PHE A 63 -11.74 8.00 -1.83
N PRO A 64 -10.47 8.06 -2.27
CA PRO A 64 -9.97 9.18 -3.07
C PRO A 64 -10.56 9.17 -4.47
N LYS A 65 -11.54 10.05 -4.69
CA LYS A 65 -12.21 10.29 -5.97
C LYS A 65 -12.26 11.78 -6.28
N PHE A 66 -12.21 12.13 -7.56
CA PHE A 66 -12.51 13.50 -7.96
C PHE A 66 -14.02 13.69 -8.03
N GLU A 67 -14.57 14.65 -7.29
CA GLU A 67 -15.99 14.99 -7.35
C GLU A 67 -16.39 15.52 -8.74
N HIS A 68 -15.47 16.24 -9.39
CA HIS A 68 -15.69 16.89 -10.68
C HIS A 68 -15.46 15.96 -11.88
N ILE A 69 -14.68 14.87 -11.72
CA ILE A 69 -14.33 13.95 -12.82
C ILE A 69 -14.75 12.54 -12.44
N HIS A 70 -15.89 12.12 -12.98
CA HIS A 70 -16.45 10.81 -12.70
C HIS A 70 -15.60 9.69 -13.34
N GLY A 71 -15.36 8.62 -12.58
CA GLY A 71 -14.65 7.42 -13.07
C GLY A 71 -13.13 7.57 -13.23
N ARG A 72 -12.54 8.65 -12.69
CA ARG A 72 -11.09 8.85 -12.66
C ARG A 72 -10.60 8.94 -11.21
N TYR A 73 -9.58 8.14 -10.91
CA TYR A 73 -9.04 8.03 -9.56
C TYR A 73 -7.54 8.35 -9.55
N PRO A 74 -7.09 9.31 -8.73
CA PRO A 74 -5.68 9.68 -8.66
C PRO A 74 -4.88 8.51 -8.07
N ARG A 75 -3.92 8.01 -8.84
CA ARG A 75 -3.13 6.81 -8.53
C ARG A 75 -2.52 6.86 -7.13
N ASP A 76 -1.73 7.87 -6.85
CA ASP A 76 -0.98 8.01 -5.60
C ASP A 76 -1.90 8.05 -4.38
N LEU A 77 -3.05 8.72 -4.51
CA LEU A 77 -4.03 8.79 -3.43
C LEU A 77 -4.71 7.44 -3.19
N VAL A 78 -5.04 6.68 -4.25
CA VAL A 78 -5.62 5.33 -4.11
C VAL A 78 -4.64 4.40 -3.39
N PHE A 79 -3.36 4.37 -3.78
CA PHE A 79 -2.36 3.53 -3.11
C PHE A 79 -2.11 3.97 -1.66
N LYS A 80 -2.07 5.28 -1.38
CA LYS A 80 -1.98 5.80 -0.02
C LYS A 80 -3.19 5.38 0.83
N TRP A 81 -4.39 5.41 0.26
CA TRP A 81 -5.60 4.94 0.93
C TRP A 81 -5.53 3.44 1.21
N ILE A 82 -5.07 2.62 0.26
CA ILE A 82 -4.87 1.16 0.45
C ILE A 82 -3.92 0.92 1.63
N GLU A 83 -2.80 1.61 1.68
CA GLU A 83 -1.80 1.47 2.75
C GLU A 83 -2.38 1.84 4.12
N GLN A 84 -3.09 2.97 4.21
CA GLN A 84 -3.73 3.42 5.44
C GLN A 84 -4.76 2.41 5.96
N ASN A 85 -5.61 1.87 5.08
CA ASN A 85 -6.63 0.90 5.47
C ASN A 85 -6.03 -0.47 5.82
N THR A 86 -4.98 -0.91 5.11
CA THR A 86 -4.31 -2.19 5.38
C THR A 86 -3.60 -2.17 6.74
N ASN A 87 -2.93 -1.07 7.08
CA ASN A 87 -2.30 -0.89 8.38
C ASN A 87 -3.33 -0.89 9.53
N GLN A 88 -4.51 -0.32 9.33
CA GLN A 88 -5.59 -0.37 10.32
C GLN A 88 -6.10 -1.81 10.56
N VAL A 89 -6.29 -2.60 9.49
CA VAL A 89 -6.73 -4.01 9.61
C VAL A 89 -5.71 -4.85 10.37
N GLN A 90 -4.40 -4.66 10.14
CA GLN A 90 -3.36 -5.37 10.88
C GLN A 90 -3.34 -4.98 12.37
N SER A 91 -3.57 -3.71 12.68
CA SER A 91 -3.66 -3.19 14.05
C SER A 91 -4.82 -3.82 14.82
N ILE A 92 -5.98 -3.96 14.17
CA ILE A 92 -7.18 -4.56 14.77
C ILE A 92 -7.02 -6.08 14.97
N LYS A 93 -6.31 -6.78 14.06
CA LYS A 93 -6.04 -8.22 14.22
C LYS A 93 -5.12 -8.52 15.41
N LYS A 94 -4.14 -7.64 15.70
CA LYS A 94 -3.26 -7.79 16.87
C LYS A 94 -4.01 -7.64 18.19
N LEU A 95 -5.02 -6.76 18.24
CA LEU A 95 -5.84 -6.53 19.44
C LEU A 95 -6.85 -7.64 19.73
N LYS A 96 -7.26 -8.43 18.73
CA LYS A 96 -8.18 -9.58 18.91
C LYS A 96 -7.46 -10.90 19.25
N ALA A 97 -6.14 -10.93 19.16
CA ALA A 97 -5.30 -12.09 19.46
C ALA A 97 -4.55 -11.97 20.79
N SER A 98 -4.79 -10.90 21.55
CA SER A 98 -4.38 -10.70 22.96
C SER A 98 -5.62 -10.71 23.84
#